data_AF-A0A3A4VE50-F1
#
_entry.id   AF-A0A3A4VE50-F1
#
_cell.length_a   1.000
_cell.length_b   1.000
_cell.length_c   1.000
_cell.angle_alpha   90.00
_cell.angle_beta   90.00
_cell.angle_gamma   90.00
#
_symmetry.space_group_name_H-M   'P 1'
#
loop_
_entity.id
_entity.type
_entity.pdbx_description
1 polymer ?
#
loop_
_entity_poly.entity_id
_entity_poly.type
_entity_poly.pdbx_seq_one_letter_code
_entity_poly.pdbx_strand_id
1 'polypeptide(L)' 'MADNTKNSSRYGKSNRGFAAMDKEKQRAIAAKGGRASHGGKGSRSK' A
#
# COMPACT_ATOMS: atom_id res chain seq x y z
N MET A 1 -20.86 -38.34 -7.86
CA MET A 1 -19.72 -37.72 -7.19
C MET A 1 -19.56 -36.32 -7.75
N ALA A 2 -20.05 -35.30 -7.06
CA ALA A 2 -19.99 -33.91 -7.54
C ALA A 2 -18.59 -33.34 -7.29
N ASP A 3 -17.94 -32.87 -8.35
CA ASP A 3 -16.78 -32.00 -8.31
C ASP A 3 -17.20 -30.66 -7.68
N ASN A 4 -17.02 -30.56 -6.37
CA ASN A 4 -17.25 -29.31 -5.65
C ASN A 4 -16.00 -28.45 -5.80
N THR A 5 -16.06 -27.60 -6.83
CA THR A 5 -15.50 -26.27 -6.86
C THR A 5 -14.08 -26.17 -6.30
N LYS A 6 -13.10 -26.27 -7.19
CA LYS A 6 -11.75 -25.71 -7.00
C LYS A 6 -11.84 -24.18 -6.83
N ASN A 7 -12.42 -23.71 -5.74
CA ASN A 7 -12.09 -22.41 -5.17
C ASN A 7 -10.78 -22.60 -4.41
N SER A 8 -9.75 -23.06 -5.14
CA SER A 8 -8.38 -22.85 -4.73
C SER A 8 -8.28 -21.35 -4.66
N SER A 9 -8.26 -20.81 -3.45
CA SER A 9 -7.97 -19.43 -3.17
C SER A 9 -6.65 -19.13 -3.85
N ARG A 10 -6.73 -18.68 -5.10
CA ARG A 10 -5.68 -17.95 -5.77
C ARG A 10 -5.67 -16.61 -5.06
N TYR A 11 -5.20 -16.62 -3.82
CA TYR A 11 -4.53 -15.52 -3.17
C TYR A 11 -3.21 -15.29 -3.93
N GLY A 12 -3.29 -15.26 -5.27
CA GLY A 12 -2.24 -14.80 -6.14
C GLY A 12 -2.11 -13.35 -5.78
N LYS A 13 -1.07 -13.07 -4.98
CA LYS A 13 -0.59 -11.78 -4.53
C LYS A 13 -1.08 -10.70 -5.48
N SER A 14 -2.26 -10.16 -5.18
CA SER A 14 -2.87 -9.17 -6.04
C SER A 14 -1.94 -7.97 -5.99
N ASN A 15 -1.43 -7.51 -7.14
CA ASN A 15 -0.55 -6.34 -7.22
C ASN A 15 -1.33 -5.08 -6.82
N ARG A 16 -1.60 -4.96 -5.52
CA ARG A 16 -2.39 -3.92 -4.88
C ARG A 16 -1.59 -3.33 -3.73
N GLY A 17 -1.91 -2.09 -3.40
CA GLY A 17 -1.25 -1.36 -2.32
C GLY A 17 0.06 -0.70 -2.76
N PHE A 18 0.67 0.03 -1.83
CA PHE A 18 1.84 0.88 -2.07
C PHE A 18 3.03 0.11 -2.66
N ALA A 19 3.32 -1.08 -2.12
CA ALA A 19 4.45 -1.90 -2.56
C ALA A 19 4.30 -2.47 -3.99
N ALA A 20 3.08 -2.51 -4.53
CA ALA A 20 2.81 -3.00 -5.87
C ALA A 20 2.74 -1.90 -6.95
N MET A 21 2.87 -0.63 -6.55
CA MET A 21 2.90 0.51 -7.49
C MET A 21 4.24 0.60 -8.23
N ASP A 22 4.28 1.39 -9.30
CA ASP A 22 5.55 1.76 -9.95
C ASP A 22 6.47 2.58 -9.02
N LYS A 23 7.79 2.47 -9.21
CA LYS A 23 8.82 3.09 -8.36
C LYS A 23 8.72 4.62 -8.32
N GLU A 24 8.37 5.26 -9.43
CA GLU A 24 8.24 6.73 -9.48
C GLU A 24 7.05 7.19 -8.66
N LYS A 25 5.90 6.51 -8.79
CA LYS A 25 4.69 6.77 -7.99
C LYS A 25 4.93 6.50 -6.50
N GLN A 26 5.62 5.42 -6.16
CA GLN A 26 6.01 5.13 -4.78
C GLN A 26 6.87 6.26 -4.18
N ARG A 27 7.89 6.72 -4.92
CA ARG A 27 8.76 7.82 -4.49
C ARG A 27 7.98 9.12 -4.29
N ALA A 28 7.08 9.47 -5.21
CA ALA A 28 6.25 10.66 -5.10
C ALA A 28 5.33 10.63 -3.86
N ILE A 29 4.68 9.49 -3.61
CA ILE A 29 3.80 9.30 -2.45
C ILE A 29 4.62 9.31 -1.14
N ALA A 30 5.77 8.64 -1.09
CA ALA A 30 6.67 8.66 0.07
C ALA A 30 7.19 10.06 0.38
N ALA A 31 7.61 10.81 -0.65
CA ALA A 31 8.04 12.20 -0.50
C ALA A 31 6.92 13.10 0.04
N LYS A 32 5.67 12.90 -0.44
CA LYS A 32 4.49 13.61 0.07
C LYS A 32 4.20 13.24 1.53
N GLY A 33 4.28 11.95 1.88
CA GLY A 33 4.09 11.46 3.24
C GLY A 33 5.12 12.01 4.23
N GLY A 34 6.41 11.97 3.89
CA GLY A 34 7.48 12.50 4.72
C GLY A 34 7.38 14.02 4.96
N ARG A 35 6.99 14.78 3.92
CA ARG A 35 6.71 16.22 4.04
C ARG A 35 5.50 16.49 4.96
N ALA A 36 4.46 15.67 4.87
CA ALA A 36 3.28 15.78 5.74
C ALA A 36 3.61 15.46 7.21
N SER A 37 4.49 14.49 7.46
CA SER A 37 4.96 14.17 8.82
C SER A 37 5.81 15.29 9.43
N HIS A 38 6.63 15.97 8.63
CA HIS A 38 7.40 17.13 9.10
C HIS A 38 6.56 18.40 9.26
N GLY A 39 5.50 18.59 8.48
CA GLY A 39 4.66 19.80 8.52
C GLY A 39 3.39 19.71 9.39
N GLY A 40 2.95 18.50 9.77
CA GLY A 40 1.58 18.32 10.27
C GLY A 40 1.40 17.98 11.75
N LYS A 41 2.40 17.44 12.44
CA LYS A 41 2.17 16.97 13.83
C LYS A 41 3.45 16.76 14.65
N GLY A 42 4.39 17.70 14.57
CA GLY A 42 5.59 17.73 15.43
C GLY A 42 5.71 19.01 16.27
N SER A 43 5.07 20.11 15.87
CA SER A 43 5.15 21.39 16.60
C SER A 43 3.94 21.65 17.49
N ARG A 44 3.49 20.65 18.26
CA ARG A 44 2.75 20.98 19.49
C ARG A 44 3.80 21.33 20.53
N SER A 45 4.03 22.63 20.62
CA SER A 45 4.55 23.37 21.77
C SER A 45 4.32 22.63 23.10
N LYS A 46 5.40 22.14 23.71
CA LYS A 46 5.84 22.41 25.09
C LYS A 46 7.09 21.60 25.40
#